data_AF-A0A960VAF1-F1
#
_entry.id   AF-A0A960VAF1-F1
#
_cell.length_a   1.000
_cell.length_b   1.000
_cell.length_c   1.000
_cell.angle_alpha   90.00
_cell.angle_beta   90.00
_cell.angle_gamma   90.00
#
_symmetry.space_group_name_H-M   'P 1'
#
loop_
_entity.id
_entity.type
_entity.pdbx_description
1 polymer ?
#
loop_
_entity_poly.entity_id
_entity_poly.type
_entity_poly.pdbx_seq_one_letter_code
_entity_poly.pdbx_strand_id
1 'polypeptide(L)'
;MIQKIFILLFIFGCSLPETKKDIGELLNVSLLVSGVHQNYYVDISNSFIPQEELNILFPLMKEHSDPVCEKVWGQKSHNIEVVHQFLNKDIFGKKPFDSWHHPLPKLIAGCWNFYKMNDKDPDHDFKLAESFYPEVKKDCFSVGFMQPYFMSNILGCERITVVDIDWRIHYGHFQLLNLFKQKAFLNSEMVEDSISLMDIGWVAFDNKIKSKVPSNIGLYCKTFHKELCENTLLGFQNSIQKEKEFRLMLSSLHEANYKKLENTISVIYFSNALEALYTSKEEFNKIYNSISDSLKNSEKAVLIFHAGGRTAFGIYEMEKIGDKSELKTICKDKYTATAQGNTEITYKTYLDYKSSTKNPASCLLEYKKRIKSL
;
A
#
# COMPACT_ATOMS: atom_id res chain seq x y z
N MET A 1 59.51 54.52 -0.20
CA MET A 1 58.10 54.37 0.21
C MET A 1 57.27 54.23 -1.06
N ILE A 2 57.11 53.01 -1.58
CA ILE A 2 56.39 52.71 -2.82
C ILE A 2 55.52 51.48 -2.57
N GLN A 3 54.22 51.67 -2.80
CA GLN A 3 53.11 50.75 -2.52
C GLN A 3 53.26 49.40 -3.25
N LYS A 4 53.03 48.32 -2.52
CA LYS A 4 52.81 46.98 -3.06
C LYS A 4 51.37 46.87 -3.57
N ILE A 5 51.24 46.60 -4.86
CA ILE A 5 50.00 46.21 -5.52
C ILE A 5 49.63 44.80 -5.03
N PHE A 6 48.49 44.67 -4.36
CA PHE A 6 47.86 43.37 -4.06
C PHE A 6 46.98 42.98 -5.25
N ILE A 7 47.38 41.93 -5.97
CA ILE A 7 46.57 41.28 -6.98
C ILE A 7 45.56 40.38 -6.24
N LEU A 8 44.28 40.76 -6.29
CA LEU A 8 43.18 39.90 -5.88
C LEU A 8 42.94 38.85 -6.97
N LEU A 9 43.30 37.60 -6.70
CA LEU A 9 42.89 36.44 -7.49
C LEU A 9 41.44 36.08 -7.13
N PHE A 10 40.51 36.40 -8.03
CA PHE A 10 39.17 35.83 -8.03
C PHE A 10 39.27 34.34 -8.39
N ILE A 11 39.22 33.46 -7.38
CA ILE A 11 38.98 32.04 -7.60
C ILE A 11 37.47 31.87 -7.73
N PHE A 12 37.01 31.73 -8.97
CA PHE A 12 35.69 31.19 -9.26
C PHE A 12 35.61 29.79 -8.64
N GLY A 13 34.82 29.66 -7.57
CA GLY A 13 34.45 28.38 -7.01
C GLY A 13 33.57 27.64 -8.01
N CYS A 14 34.17 26.78 -8.83
CA CYS A 14 33.45 25.69 -9.48
C CYS A 14 32.87 24.81 -8.37
N SER A 15 31.58 24.98 -8.08
CA SER A 15 30.80 23.97 -7.37
C SER A 15 30.93 22.66 -8.13
N LEU A 16 31.58 21.67 -7.49
CA LEU A 16 31.58 20.29 -7.95
C LEU A 16 30.12 19.87 -8.18
N PRO A 17 29.80 19.19 -9.30
CA PRO A 17 28.47 18.66 -9.50
C PRO A 17 28.16 17.71 -8.36
N GLU A 18 27.01 17.89 -7.70
CA GLU A 18 26.50 16.96 -6.71
C GLU A 18 26.63 15.55 -7.27
N THR A 19 27.42 14.71 -6.59
CA THR A 19 27.50 13.28 -6.85
C THR A 19 26.09 12.73 -6.80
N LYS A 20 25.50 12.44 -7.97
CA LYS A 20 24.25 11.70 -8.10
C LYS A 20 24.45 10.38 -7.34
N LYS A 21 23.88 10.28 -6.14
CA LYS A 21 23.82 9.03 -5.38
C LYS A 21 23.23 7.95 -6.28
N ASP A 22 23.81 6.76 -6.24
CA ASP A 22 23.30 5.64 -7.01
C ASP A 22 21.89 5.29 -6.52
N ILE A 23 20.99 4.91 -7.42
CA ILE A 23 19.59 4.59 -7.08
C ILE A 23 19.54 3.43 -6.06
N GLY A 24 20.53 2.53 -6.11
CA GLY A 24 20.69 1.43 -5.17
C GLY A 24 20.94 1.86 -3.70
N GLU A 25 21.50 3.05 -3.46
CA GLU A 25 21.76 3.58 -2.11
C GLU A 25 20.58 4.39 -1.51
N LEU A 26 19.57 4.73 -2.32
CA LEU A 26 18.55 5.72 -1.94
C LEU A 26 17.24 5.13 -1.41
N LEU A 27 16.83 3.94 -1.88
CA LEU A 27 15.56 3.35 -1.46
C LEU A 27 15.75 2.23 -0.44
N ASN A 28 15.67 2.59 0.84
CA ASN A 28 15.66 1.63 1.93
C ASN A 28 14.29 0.93 2.01
N VAL A 29 14.28 -0.39 1.82
CA VAL A 29 13.09 -1.24 1.94
C VAL A 29 13.19 -2.07 3.21
N SER A 30 12.18 -1.98 4.08
CA SER A 30 12.11 -2.81 5.29
C SER A 30 10.74 -3.44 5.42
N LEU A 31 10.67 -4.57 6.15
CA LEU A 31 9.42 -5.21 6.52
C LEU A 31 9.19 -5.06 8.02
N LEU A 32 8.10 -4.40 8.39
CA LEU A 32 7.53 -4.45 9.74
C LEU A 32 6.52 -5.58 9.82
N VAL A 33 6.56 -6.34 10.90
CA VAL A 33 5.64 -7.46 11.12
C VAL A 33 4.89 -7.24 12.42
N SER A 34 3.56 -7.29 12.34
CA SER A 34 2.69 -7.25 13.52
C SER A 34 2.87 -8.50 14.40
N GLY A 35 2.63 -8.36 15.71
CA GLY A 35 2.77 -9.46 16.65
C GLY A 35 1.93 -10.69 16.31
N VAL A 36 0.72 -10.49 15.77
CA VAL A 36 -0.13 -11.59 15.29
C VAL A 36 0.52 -12.33 14.13
N HIS A 37 1.11 -11.63 13.16
CA HIS A 37 1.77 -12.27 12.03
C HIS A 37 3.06 -12.97 12.44
N GLN A 38 3.85 -12.42 13.37
CA GLN A 38 5.00 -13.12 13.96
C GLN A 38 4.57 -14.44 14.60
N ASN A 39 3.43 -14.46 15.28
CA ASN A 39 2.93 -15.70 15.89
C ASN A 39 2.41 -16.70 14.85
N TYR A 40 2.01 -16.26 13.65
CA TYR A 40 1.50 -17.16 12.60
C TYR A 40 2.59 -17.93 11.86
N TYR A 41 3.69 -17.29 11.49
CA TYR A 41 4.70 -17.90 10.63
C TYR A 41 5.85 -18.50 11.43
N VAL A 42 6.34 -19.64 10.98
CA VAL A 42 7.53 -20.28 11.56
C VAL A 42 8.80 -19.47 11.24
N ASP A 43 8.88 -18.93 10.02
CA ASP A 43 10.08 -18.26 9.50
C ASP A 43 10.22 -16.78 9.94
N ILE A 44 9.24 -16.23 10.67
CA ILE A 44 9.26 -14.83 11.11
C ILE A 44 9.28 -14.75 12.63
N SER A 45 10.43 -14.39 13.18
CA SER A 45 10.62 -14.15 14.62
C SER A 45 10.74 -12.67 14.99
N ASN A 46 11.25 -11.84 14.08
CA ASN A 46 11.51 -10.42 14.32
C ASN A 46 10.36 -9.52 13.84
N SER A 47 10.12 -8.42 14.56
CA SER A 47 9.09 -7.44 14.21
C SER A 47 9.56 -6.41 13.18
N PHE A 48 10.88 -6.36 12.94
CA PHE A 48 11.53 -5.54 11.93
C PHE A 48 12.54 -6.42 11.20
N ILE A 49 12.48 -6.42 9.88
CA ILE A 49 13.34 -7.21 9.01
C ILE A 49 13.95 -6.24 7.98
N PRO A 50 15.27 -6.04 8.00
CA PRO A 50 15.93 -5.11 7.10
C PRO A 50 16.04 -5.68 5.68
N GLN A 51 16.35 -4.83 4.72
CA GLN A 51 16.36 -5.15 3.30
C GLN A 51 17.21 -6.37 2.93
N GLU A 52 18.40 -6.46 3.52
CA GLU A 52 19.38 -7.51 3.28
C GLU A 52 18.84 -8.90 3.62
N GLU A 53 17.98 -9.00 4.64
CA GLU A 53 17.36 -10.25 5.07
C GLU A 53 16.14 -10.62 4.20
N LEU A 54 15.48 -9.66 3.57
CA LEU A 54 14.29 -9.91 2.72
C LEU A 54 14.59 -10.78 1.49
N ASN A 55 15.82 -10.70 0.97
CA ASN A 55 16.28 -11.55 -0.14
C ASN A 55 16.31 -13.04 0.22
N ILE A 56 16.39 -13.37 1.51
CA ILE A 56 16.40 -14.75 2.01
C ILE A 56 15.01 -15.12 2.50
N LEU A 57 14.37 -14.25 3.27
CA LEU A 57 13.09 -14.51 3.89
C LEU A 57 11.99 -14.81 2.87
N PHE A 58 11.78 -13.94 1.87
CA PHE A 58 10.64 -14.13 0.97
C PHE A 58 10.75 -15.40 0.09
N PRO A 59 11.92 -15.75 -0.48
CA PRO A 59 12.09 -17.04 -1.14
C PRO A 59 11.84 -18.23 -0.22
N LEU A 60 12.31 -18.18 1.04
CA LEU A 60 12.06 -19.24 2.03
C LEU A 60 10.56 -19.38 2.33
N MET A 61 9.87 -18.27 2.61
CA MET A 61 8.43 -18.26 2.82
C MET A 61 7.68 -18.83 1.61
N LYS A 62 8.12 -18.52 0.39
CA LYS A 62 7.55 -19.08 -0.84
C LYS A 62 7.75 -20.58 -0.94
N GLU A 63 8.97 -21.07 -0.68
CA GLU A 63 9.29 -22.49 -0.67
C GLU A 63 8.41 -23.27 0.30
N HIS A 64 8.22 -22.75 1.51
CA HIS A 64 7.38 -23.37 2.54
C HIS A 64 5.87 -23.19 2.28
N SER A 65 5.43 -22.07 1.70
CA SER A 65 4.02 -21.79 1.42
C SER A 65 3.48 -22.50 0.17
N ASP A 66 4.28 -22.66 -0.89
CA ASP A 66 3.80 -23.25 -2.15
C ASP A 66 3.16 -24.65 -1.95
N PRO A 67 3.77 -25.59 -1.20
CA PRO A 67 3.16 -26.87 -0.86
C PRO A 67 1.86 -26.76 -0.04
N VAL A 68 1.78 -25.76 0.85
CA VAL A 68 0.55 -25.47 1.60
C VAL A 68 -0.56 -25.05 0.65
N CYS A 69 -0.26 -24.17 -0.30
CA CYS A 69 -1.25 -23.70 -1.26
C CYS A 69 -1.72 -24.81 -2.22
N GLU A 70 -0.83 -25.71 -2.65
CA GLU A 70 -1.22 -26.89 -3.44
C GLU A 70 -2.24 -27.76 -2.70
N LYS A 71 -2.04 -27.97 -1.39
CA LYS A 71 -3.00 -28.70 -0.55
C LYS A 71 -4.34 -27.98 -0.44
N VAL A 72 -4.31 -26.68 -0.21
CA VAL A 72 -5.50 -25.83 0.00
C VAL A 72 -6.42 -25.81 -1.20
N TRP A 73 -5.83 -25.90 -2.39
CA TRP A 73 -6.54 -25.93 -3.65
C TRP A 73 -6.70 -27.35 -4.23
N GLY A 74 -6.46 -28.39 -3.41
CA GLY A 74 -6.72 -29.79 -3.76
C GLY A 74 -5.82 -30.37 -4.84
N GLN A 75 -4.66 -29.75 -5.09
CA GLN A 75 -3.68 -30.19 -6.09
C GLN A 75 -2.74 -31.30 -5.56
N LYS A 76 -2.63 -31.45 -4.24
CA LYS A 76 -1.87 -32.52 -3.57
C LYS A 76 -2.63 -33.12 -2.39
N SER A 77 -2.27 -34.34 -2.01
CA SER A 77 -2.86 -35.07 -0.88
C SER A 77 -2.53 -34.41 0.47
N HIS A 78 -3.35 -34.70 1.48
CA HIS A 78 -3.25 -34.10 2.79
C HIS A 78 -2.01 -34.59 3.56
N ASN A 79 -1.08 -33.68 3.85
CA ASN A 79 0.01 -33.85 4.81
C ASN A 79 0.01 -32.63 5.75
N ILE A 80 -0.06 -32.85 7.08
CA ILE A 80 -0.19 -31.78 8.07
C ILE A 80 1.17 -31.21 8.47
N GLU A 81 2.21 -32.04 8.38
CA GLU A 81 3.60 -31.68 8.63
C GLU A 81 4.06 -30.56 7.69
N VAL A 82 3.66 -30.61 6.41
CA VAL A 82 3.92 -29.56 5.41
C VAL A 82 3.33 -28.21 5.83
N VAL A 83 2.13 -28.19 6.41
CA VAL A 83 1.52 -26.94 6.90
C VAL A 83 2.31 -26.38 8.06
N HIS A 84 2.83 -27.25 8.92
CA HIS A 84 3.59 -26.87 10.09
C HIS A 84 5.04 -26.48 9.84
N GLN A 85 5.54 -26.66 8.62
CA GLN A 85 6.80 -26.06 8.18
C GLN A 85 6.66 -24.56 7.94
N PHE A 86 5.45 -24.10 7.60
CA PHE A 86 5.18 -22.70 7.29
C PHE A 86 4.42 -21.97 8.40
N LEU A 87 3.41 -22.62 8.99
CA LEU A 87 2.47 -22.03 9.95
C LEU A 87 2.60 -22.68 11.33
N ASN A 88 2.65 -21.85 12.37
CA ASN A 88 2.84 -22.31 13.74
C ASN A 88 1.73 -23.27 14.21
N LYS A 89 2.17 -24.41 14.76
CA LYS A 89 1.32 -25.51 15.24
C LYS A 89 0.30 -25.05 16.28
N ASP A 90 0.69 -24.18 17.19
CA ASP A 90 -0.16 -23.79 18.33
C ASP A 90 -1.37 -22.95 17.91
N ILE A 91 -1.25 -22.25 16.78
CA ILE A 91 -2.34 -21.45 16.21
C ILE A 91 -3.22 -22.31 15.31
N PHE A 92 -2.62 -23.16 14.48
CA PHE A 92 -3.37 -23.97 13.52
C PHE A 92 -3.93 -25.28 14.08
N GLY A 93 -3.33 -25.85 15.13
CA GLY A 93 -3.64 -27.20 15.62
C GLY A 93 -5.03 -27.41 16.24
N LYS A 94 -5.81 -26.35 16.51
CA LYS A 94 -7.11 -26.48 17.18
C LYS A 94 -8.29 -26.76 16.24
N LYS A 95 -8.29 -26.26 14.99
CA LYS A 95 -9.27 -26.56 13.91
C LYS A 95 -8.66 -26.22 12.54
N PRO A 96 -7.63 -26.93 12.08
CA PRO A 96 -6.74 -26.44 11.04
C PRO A 96 -7.36 -26.31 9.66
N PHE A 97 -8.53 -26.90 9.35
CA PHE A 97 -9.09 -26.93 7.99
C PHE A 97 -10.58 -26.56 7.88
N ASP A 98 -11.37 -26.71 8.94
CA ASP A 98 -12.79 -26.33 8.94
C ASP A 98 -12.99 -24.82 8.64
N SER A 99 -11.96 -24.01 8.89
CA SER A 99 -11.93 -22.56 8.67
C SER A 99 -11.42 -22.13 7.29
N TRP A 100 -10.91 -23.04 6.43
CA TRP A 100 -10.36 -22.67 5.11
C TRP A 100 -11.44 -22.40 4.06
N HIS A 101 -12.70 -22.63 4.39
CA HIS A 101 -13.82 -22.05 3.65
C HIS A 101 -13.80 -20.51 3.75
N HIS A 102 -13.21 -19.95 4.82
CA HIS A 102 -13.03 -18.51 4.97
C HIS A 102 -11.84 -17.99 4.15
N PRO A 103 -11.92 -16.78 3.56
CA PRO A 103 -10.81 -16.16 2.82
C PRO A 103 -9.56 -15.88 3.64
N LEU A 104 -9.73 -15.47 4.89
CA LEU A 104 -8.64 -14.92 5.72
C LEU A 104 -7.45 -15.88 5.92
N PRO A 105 -7.62 -17.16 6.30
CA PRO A 105 -6.49 -18.09 6.42
C PRO A 105 -5.74 -18.32 5.10
N LYS A 106 -6.45 -18.25 3.96
CA LYS A 106 -5.83 -18.39 2.63
C LYS A 106 -5.00 -17.17 2.26
N LEU A 107 -5.45 -15.98 2.62
CA LEU A 107 -4.70 -14.72 2.44
C LEU A 107 -3.44 -14.72 3.30
N ILE A 108 -3.55 -15.05 4.59
CA ILE A 108 -2.40 -15.17 5.50
C ILE A 108 -1.43 -16.24 4.96
N ALA A 109 -1.92 -17.38 4.48
CA ALA A 109 -1.04 -18.40 3.91
C ALA A 109 -0.37 -17.97 2.59
N GLY A 110 -0.78 -16.86 1.96
CA GLY A 110 -0.31 -16.43 0.64
C GLY A 110 -0.86 -17.30 -0.49
N CYS A 111 -2.01 -17.94 -0.29
CA CYS A 111 -2.62 -18.87 -1.25
C CYS A 111 -3.76 -18.25 -2.04
N TRP A 112 -4.15 -17.00 -1.76
CA TRP A 112 -5.27 -16.34 -2.42
C TRP A 112 -5.04 -14.83 -2.61
N ASN A 113 -4.10 -14.50 -3.49
CA ASN A 113 -3.51 -13.16 -3.52
C ASN A 113 -4.13 -12.29 -4.63
N PHE A 114 -4.50 -11.06 -4.28
CA PHE A 114 -5.17 -10.11 -5.16
C PHE A 114 -4.21 -9.03 -5.65
N TYR A 115 -3.50 -9.33 -6.74
CA TYR A 115 -2.60 -8.36 -7.38
C TYR A 115 -3.34 -7.34 -8.25
N LYS A 116 -4.51 -7.70 -8.78
CA LYS A 116 -5.26 -6.85 -9.68
C LYS A 116 -5.94 -5.72 -8.93
N MET A 117 -5.67 -4.50 -9.36
CA MET A 117 -6.35 -3.30 -8.90
C MET A 117 -7.86 -3.39 -9.16
N ASN A 118 -8.64 -3.41 -8.08
CA ASN A 118 -10.09 -3.50 -8.14
C ASN A 118 -10.75 -2.13 -8.22
N ASP A 119 -10.11 -1.11 -7.65
CA ASP A 119 -10.52 0.29 -7.66
C ASP A 119 -10.51 0.83 -9.10
N LYS A 120 -11.56 1.55 -9.50
CA LYS A 120 -11.60 2.19 -10.84
C LYS A 120 -11.20 3.66 -10.71
N ASP A 121 -10.29 4.09 -11.58
CA ASP A 121 -9.71 5.43 -11.57
C ASP A 121 -9.18 5.91 -10.19
N PRO A 122 -8.38 5.11 -9.45
CA PRO A 122 -7.92 5.51 -8.11
C PRO A 122 -7.00 6.72 -8.12
N ASP A 123 -6.46 7.11 -9.28
CA ASP A 123 -5.71 8.36 -9.45
C ASP A 123 -6.58 9.60 -9.20
N HIS A 124 -7.90 9.52 -9.41
CA HIS A 124 -8.82 10.61 -9.08
C HIS A 124 -8.86 10.91 -7.59
N ASP A 125 -8.84 9.86 -6.76
CA ASP A 125 -8.84 9.97 -5.30
C ASP A 125 -7.63 10.79 -4.83
N PHE A 126 -6.45 10.43 -5.34
CA PHE A 126 -5.19 11.05 -4.96
C PHE A 126 -5.06 12.47 -5.53
N LYS A 127 -5.46 12.70 -6.78
CA LYS A 127 -5.45 14.06 -7.38
C LYS A 127 -6.35 15.01 -6.59
N LEU A 128 -7.52 14.54 -6.18
CA LEU A 128 -8.41 15.36 -5.36
C LEU A 128 -7.82 15.62 -3.98
N ALA A 129 -7.26 14.61 -3.33
CA ALA A 129 -6.57 14.76 -2.04
C ALA A 129 -5.41 15.76 -2.12
N GLU A 130 -4.61 15.72 -3.19
CA GLU A 130 -3.51 16.67 -3.44
C GLU A 130 -4.02 18.10 -3.52
N SER A 131 -5.15 18.34 -4.20
CA SER A 131 -5.72 19.67 -4.37
C SER A 131 -6.21 20.32 -3.07
N PHE A 132 -6.38 19.55 -1.99
CA PHE A 132 -6.70 20.08 -0.67
C PHE A 132 -5.45 20.46 0.13
N TYR A 133 -4.29 19.83 -0.16
CA TYR A 133 -3.04 20.02 0.59
C TYR A 133 -1.80 20.06 -0.35
N PRO A 134 -1.75 20.95 -1.36
CA PRO A 134 -0.74 20.89 -2.43
C PRO A 134 0.69 21.17 -1.97
N GLU A 135 0.86 21.94 -0.89
CA GLU A 135 2.18 22.37 -0.40
C GLU A 135 2.61 21.62 0.87
N VAL A 136 1.76 20.70 1.36
CA VAL A 136 2.02 19.96 2.59
C VAL A 136 2.75 18.66 2.26
N LYS A 137 3.82 18.39 2.99
CA LYS A 137 4.56 17.11 2.91
C LYS A 137 3.70 15.97 3.43
N LYS A 138 3.71 14.84 2.73
CA LYS A 138 2.80 13.71 2.99
C LYS A 138 3.56 12.47 3.42
N ASP A 139 3.06 11.81 4.45
CA ASP A 139 3.48 10.47 4.85
C ASP A 139 2.32 9.51 4.60
N CYS A 140 2.56 8.54 3.74
CA CYS A 140 1.50 7.89 2.98
C CYS A 140 1.39 6.42 3.39
N PHE A 141 0.16 5.98 3.65
CA PHE A 141 -0.17 4.60 3.97
C PHE A 141 -1.15 4.09 2.94
N SER A 142 -0.89 2.92 2.37
CA SER A 142 -1.73 2.36 1.32
C SER A 142 -1.87 0.85 1.46
N VAL A 143 -2.97 0.34 0.92
CA VAL A 143 -3.26 -1.09 0.78
C VAL A 143 -3.30 -1.44 -0.72
N GLY A 144 -3.01 -2.70 -1.04
CA GLY A 144 -3.03 -3.18 -2.42
C GLY A 144 -1.73 -2.93 -3.19
N PHE A 145 -1.69 -3.44 -4.42
CA PHE A 145 -0.44 -3.61 -5.16
C PHE A 145 0.00 -2.37 -5.95
N MET A 146 -0.90 -1.76 -6.73
CA MET A 146 -0.52 -0.61 -7.59
C MET A 146 -0.78 0.74 -6.93
N GLN A 147 -1.74 0.79 -6.01
CA GLN A 147 -2.19 1.99 -5.32
C GLN A 147 -1.07 2.74 -4.58
N PRO A 148 -0.08 2.10 -3.94
CA PRO A 148 1.04 2.81 -3.33
C PRO A 148 1.86 3.64 -4.33
N TYR A 149 2.03 3.16 -5.57
CA TYR A 149 2.80 3.86 -6.61
C TYR A 149 2.02 5.01 -7.23
N PHE A 150 0.70 4.84 -7.42
CA PHE A 150 -0.19 5.95 -7.80
C PHE A 150 -0.14 7.07 -6.76
N MET A 151 -0.28 6.68 -5.50
CA MET A 151 -0.25 7.58 -4.37
C MET A 151 1.08 8.33 -4.31
N SER A 152 2.22 7.64 -4.46
CA SER A 152 3.52 8.29 -4.42
C SER A 152 3.72 9.32 -5.52
N ASN A 153 3.37 8.97 -6.77
CA ASN A 153 3.53 9.87 -7.91
C ASN A 153 2.67 11.12 -7.83
N ILE A 154 1.44 10.98 -7.34
CA ILE A 154 0.46 12.07 -7.34
C ILE A 154 0.62 12.95 -6.11
N LEU A 155 0.89 12.34 -4.94
CA LEU A 155 0.97 13.06 -3.67
C LEU A 155 2.40 13.52 -3.31
N GLY A 156 3.43 13.01 -3.98
CA GLY A 156 4.83 13.34 -3.66
C GLY A 156 5.20 12.90 -2.25
N CYS A 157 4.89 11.66 -1.90
CA CYS A 157 5.05 11.14 -0.54
C CYS A 157 6.52 11.13 -0.10
N GLU A 158 6.79 11.58 1.13
CA GLU A 158 8.12 11.51 1.73
C GLU A 158 8.47 10.06 2.12
N ARG A 159 7.45 9.29 2.52
CA ARG A 159 7.51 7.86 2.79
C ARG A 159 6.21 7.19 2.33
N ILE A 160 6.35 5.98 1.79
CA ILE A 160 5.25 5.07 1.50
C ILE A 160 5.30 3.90 2.49
N THR A 161 4.20 3.63 3.18
CA THR A 161 3.99 2.40 3.96
C THR A 161 2.88 1.58 3.32
N VAL A 162 3.21 0.37 2.86
CA VAL A 162 2.24 -0.60 2.35
C VAL A 162 1.79 -1.49 3.48
N VAL A 163 0.50 -1.49 3.79
CA VAL A 163 -0.10 -2.35 4.81
C VAL A 163 -0.88 -3.45 4.11
N ASP A 164 -0.50 -4.70 4.32
CA ASP A 164 -1.25 -5.84 3.80
C ASP A 164 -1.09 -7.04 4.72
N ILE A 165 -2.10 -7.90 4.79
CA ILE A 165 -2.08 -9.13 5.58
C ILE A 165 -1.37 -10.25 4.82
N ASP A 166 -1.34 -10.12 3.49
CA ASP A 166 -0.84 -11.11 2.56
C ASP A 166 0.65 -10.86 2.31
N TRP A 167 1.49 -11.75 2.83
CA TRP A 167 2.93 -11.67 2.68
C TRP A 167 3.38 -11.77 1.21
N ARG A 168 2.59 -12.36 0.30
CA ARG A 168 2.92 -12.42 -1.13
C ARG A 168 2.68 -11.12 -1.87
N ILE A 169 1.76 -10.29 -1.38
CA ILE A 169 1.65 -8.90 -1.86
C ILE A 169 2.93 -8.15 -1.52
N HIS A 170 3.42 -8.27 -0.28
CA HIS A 170 4.71 -7.69 0.14
C HIS A 170 5.89 -8.24 -0.66
N TYR A 171 5.92 -9.55 -0.95
CA TYR A 171 6.96 -10.12 -1.80
C TYR A 171 6.90 -9.57 -3.23
N GLY A 172 5.71 -9.38 -3.79
CA GLY A 172 5.54 -8.71 -5.07
C GLY A 172 6.07 -7.28 -5.06
N HIS A 173 5.80 -6.51 -3.99
CA HIS A 173 6.36 -5.16 -3.84
C HIS A 173 7.89 -5.21 -3.78
N PHE A 174 8.45 -6.13 -3.00
CA PHE A 174 9.90 -6.30 -2.91
C PHE A 174 10.54 -6.58 -4.28
N GLN A 175 9.96 -7.48 -5.08
CA GLN A 175 10.42 -7.75 -6.45
C GLN A 175 10.32 -6.50 -7.34
N LEU A 176 9.21 -5.77 -7.28
CA LEU A 176 8.99 -4.56 -8.08
C LEU A 176 9.97 -3.43 -7.70
N LEU A 177 10.23 -3.25 -6.40
CA LEU A 177 11.20 -2.29 -5.88
C LEU A 177 12.63 -2.64 -6.32
N ASN A 178 12.98 -3.91 -6.40
CA ASN A 178 14.27 -4.35 -6.94
C ASN A 178 14.40 -4.04 -8.44
N LEU A 179 13.33 -4.18 -9.22
CA LEU A 179 13.31 -3.75 -10.63
C LEU A 179 13.52 -2.23 -10.76
N PHE A 180 12.89 -1.42 -9.89
CA PHE A 180 13.14 0.03 -9.87
C PHE A 180 14.59 0.39 -9.56
N LYS A 181 15.23 -0.32 -8.62
CA LYS A 181 16.66 -0.15 -8.30
C LYS A 181 17.55 -0.48 -9.48
N GLN A 182 17.14 -1.45 -10.29
CA GLN A 182 17.83 -1.85 -11.52
C GLN A 182 17.52 -0.94 -12.72
N LYS A 183 16.77 0.15 -12.52
CA LYS A 183 16.33 1.07 -13.60
C LYS A 183 15.56 0.35 -14.70
N ALA A 184 14.68 -0.58 -14.32
CA ALA A 184 13.95 -1.42 -15.26
C ALA A 184 12.75 -0.69 -15.93
N PHE A 185 12.40 0.53 -15.51
CA PHE A 185 11.21 1.25 -16.02
C PHE A 185 11.56 2.61 -16.63
N LEU A 186 12.48 2.65 -17.60
CA LEU A 186 12.93 3.92 -18.22
C LEU A 186 12.05 4.40 -19.37
N ASN A 187 11.31 3.50 -20.01
CA ASN A 187 10.41 3.79 -21.12
C ASN A 187 9.34 2.68 -21.23
N SER A 188 8.28 2.93 -22.01
CA SER A 188 7.14 2.02 -22.14
C SER A 188 7.51 0.62 -22.64
N GLU A 189 8.51 0.48 -23.51
CA GLU A 189 8.95 -0.81 -24.02
C GLU A 189 9.50 -1.70 -22.89
N MET A 190 10.27 -1.12 -21.99
CA MET A 190 10.86 -1.84 -20.85
C MET A 190 9.83 -2.27 -19.79
N VAL A 191 8.63 -1.67 -19.75
CA VAL A 191 7.65 -1.94 -18.68
C VAL A 191 7.20 -3.40 -18.71
N GLU A 192 6.77 -3.90 -19.87
CA GLU A 192 6.25 -5.27 -19.98
C GLU A 192 7.38 -6.30 -19.77
N ASP A 193 8.54 -6.08 -20.38
CA ASP A 193 9.70 -6.95 -20.23
C ASP A 193 10.11 -7.06 -18.76
N SER A 194 10.18 -5.94 -18.05
CA SER A 194 10.58 -5.90 -16.64
C SER A 194 9.55 -6.54 -15.72
N ILE A 195 8.26 -6.27 -15.95
CA ILE A 195 7.18 -6.92 -15.19
C ILE A 195 7.22 -8.44 -15.39
N SER A 196 7.55 -8.91 -16.59
CA SER A 196 7.58 -10.35 -16.90
C SER A 196 8.63 -11.12 -16.08
N LEU A 197 9.64 -10.44 -15.54
CA LEU A 197 10.68 -11.02 -14.70
C LEU A 197 10.19 -11.37 -13.28
N MET A 198 9.03 -10.85 -12.87
CA MET A 198 8.49 -11.09 -11.53
C MET A 198 7.90 -12.50 -11.41
N ASP A 199 8.29 -13.21 -10.35
CA ASP A 199 7.70 -14.50 -9.98
C ASP A 199 6.48 -14.26 -9.08
N ILE A 200 5.36 -13.97 -9.74
CA ILE A 200 4.05 -13.82 -9.10
C ILE A 200 3.36 -15.20 -9.11
N GLY A 201 3.52 -15.94 -8.02
CA GLY A 201 3.03 -17.32 -7.88
C GLY A 201 1.50 -17.46 -7.89
N TRP A 202 0.91 -17.66 -6.71
CA TRP A 202 -0.52 -17.95 -6.55
C TRP A 202 -1.38 -16.69 -6.81
N VAL A 203 -2.29 -16.73 -7.77
CA VAL A 203 -3.13 -15.56 -8.10
C VAL A 203 -4.61 -15.90 -8.02
N ALA A 204 -5.37 -15.03 -7.36
CA ALA A 204 -6.81 -14.98 -7.34
C ALA A 204 -7.39 -14.38 -8.64
N PHE A 205 -7.98 -15.20 -9.51
CA PHE A 205 -8.77 -14.70 -10.65
C PHE A 205 -10.21 -15.14 -10.55
N ASP A 206 -11.17 -14.23 -10.32
CA ASP A 206 -12.61 -14.47 -10.56
C ASP A 206 -13.08 -15.92 -10.25
N ASN A 207 -12.74 -16.44 -9.06
CA ASN A 207 -13.03 -17.78 -8.52
C ASN A 207 -12.15 -18.97 -8.95
N LYS A 208 -11.06 -18.76 -9.69
CA LYS A 208 -10.05 -19.78 -10.04
C LYS A 208 -8.66 -19.35 -9.59
N ILE A 209 -7.91 -20.32 -9.09
CA ILE A 209 -6.57 -20.12 -8.57
C ILE A 209 -5.58 -20.77 -9.50
N LYS A 210 -4.50 -20.03 -9.80
CA LYS A 210 -3.39 -20.51 -10.61
C LYS A 210 -2.10 -20.32 -9.83
N SER A 211 -1.25 -21.33 -9.80
CA SER A 211 -0.01 -21.39 -9.00
C SER A 211 1.22 -20.85 -9.73
N LYS A 212 1.15 -20.70 -11.05
CA LYS A 212 2.25 -20.23 -11.91
C LYS A 212 1.70 -19.35 -13.02
N VAL A 213 1.50 -18.07 -12.73
CA VAL A 213 0.93 -17.13 -13.68
C VAL A 213 2.04 -16.26 -14.23
N PRO A 214 2.27 -16.22 -15.55
CA PRO A 214 3.24 -15.31 -16.14
C PRO A 214 2.87 -13.86 -15.78
N SER A 215 3.82 -13.16 -15.18
CA SER A 215 3.64 -11.77 -14.81
C SER A 215 3.51 -10.88 -16.05
N ASN A 216 2.53 -9.98 -16.05
CA ASN A 216 2.28 -8.97 -17.08
C ASN A 216 1.46 -7.83 -16.47
N ILE A 217 1.42 -6.67 -17.11
CA ILE A 217 0.69 -5.50 -16.58
C ILE A 217 -0.80 -5.79 -16.33
N GLY A 218 -1.40 -6.71 -17.10
CA GLY A 218 -2.79 -7.14 -16.97
C GLY A 218 -3.09 -7.98 -15.72
N LEU A 219 -2.05 -8.41 -14.98
CA LEU A 219 -2.20 -8.98 -13.64
C LEU A 219 -2.45 -7.91 -12.59
N TYR A 220 -1.82 -6.75 -12.73
CA TYR A 220 -1.87 -5.67 -11.75
C TYR A 220 -2.97 -4.68 -12.06
N CYS A 221 -3.33 -4.55 -13.34
CA CYS A 221 -4.27 -3.55 -13.81
C CYS A 221 -5.35 -4.14 -14.72
N LYS A 222 -6.50 -3.48 -14.74
CA LYS A 222 -7.55 -3.76 -15.73
C LYS A 222 -7.07 -3.28 -17.09
N THR A 223 -7.48 -3.95 -18.16
CA THR A 223 -7.03 -3.66 -19.54
C THR A 223 -7.22 -2.19 -19.93
N PHE A 224 -8.32 -1.56 -19.52
CA PHE A 224 -8.60 -0.15 -19.81
C PHE A 224 -7.79 0.86 -18.96
N HIS A 225 -7.05 0.40 -17.95
CA HIS A 225 -6.10 1.21 -17.17
C HIS A 225 -4.64 0.89 -17.47
N LYS A 226 -4.36 0.11 -18.53
CA LYS A 226 -2.99 -0.32 -18.86
C LYS A 226 -2.04 0.88 -18.96
N GLU A 227 -2.40 1.87 -19.76
CA GLU A 227 -1.61 3.10 -19.94
C GLU A 227 -1.41 3.87 -18.64
N LEU A 228 -2.46 4.01 -17.82
CA LEU A 228 -2.39 4.66 -16.53
C LEU A 228 -1.37 3.96 -15.59
N CYS A 229 -1.36 2.63 -15.59
CA CYS A 229 -0.40 1.86 -14.79
C CYS A 229 1.02 1.93 -15.32
N GLU A 230 1.21 1.84 -16.64
CA GLU A 230 2.53 2.01 -17.27
C GLU A 230 3.11 3.38 -16.94
N ASN A 231 2.34 4.45 -17.16
CA ASN A 231 2.74 5.82 -16.83
C ASN A 231 3.06 5.99 -15.34
N THR A 232 2.40 5.24 -14.46
CA THR A 232 2.68 5.25 -13.03
C THR A 232 3.99 4.57 -12.69
N LEU A 233 4.32 3.43 -13.31
CA LEU A 233 5.60 2.78 -13.10
C LEU A 233 6.75 3.66 -13.65
N LEU A 234 6.58 4.24 -14.83
CA LEU A 234 7.54 5.19 -15.41
C LEU A 234 7.70 6.44 -14.53
N GLY A 235 6.59 7.00 -14.06
CA GLY A 235 6.57 8.15 -13.16
C GLY A 235 7.32 7.85 -11.86
N PHE A 236 7.08 6.68 -11.28
CA PHE A 236 7.71 6.24 -10.04
C PHE A 236 9.22 6.05 -10.23
N GLN A 237 9.66 5.41 -11.32
CA GLN A 237 11.09 5.28 -11.64
C GLN A 237 11.82 6.62 -11.68
N ASN A 238 11.14 7.68 -12.14
CA ASN A 238 11.69 9.03 -12.23
C ASN A 238 11.66 9.79 -10.89
N SER A 239 10.71 9.49 -10.01
CA SER A 239 10.54 10.18 -8.73
C SER A 239 11.20 9.45 -7.55
N ILE A 240 11.52 8.17 -7.66
CA ILE A 240 11.99 7.30 -6.56
C ILE A 240 13.21 7.86 -5.82
N GLN A 241 14.05 8.66 -6.47
CA GLN A 241 15.21 9.31 -5.83
C GLN A 241 14.82 10.39 -4.82
N LYS A 242 13.59 10.90 -4.89
CA LYS A 242 13.03 11.91 -3.96
C LYS A 242 12.37 11.27 -2.75
N GLU A 243 12.02 9.99 -2.84
CA GLU A 243 11.40 9.23 -1.77
C GLU A 243 12.47 8.79 -0.77
N LYS A 244 12.21 8.96 0.52
CA LYS A 244 13.20 8.68 1.56
C LYS A 244 13.11 7.26 2.09
N GLU A 245 11.94 6.64 2.02
CA GLU A 245 11.70 5.30 2.60
C GLU A 245 10.47 4.63 1.97
N PHE A 246 10.60 3.34 1.62
CA PHE A 246 9.48 2.48 1.24
C PHE A 246 9.36 1.33 2.24
N ARG A 247 8.29 1.31 3.02
CA ARG A 247 8.10 0.38 4.13
C ARG A 247 7.00 -0.61 3.81
N LEU A 248 7.31 -1.89 3.97
CA LEU A 248 6.35 -2.98 3.92
C LEU A 248 5.87 -3.25 5.35
N MET A 249 4.58 -3.49 5.53
CA MET A 249 3.99 -3.79 6.84
C MET A 249 3.06 -4.99 6.72
N LEU A 250 3.56 -6.15 7.14
CA LEU A 250 2.80 -7.39 7.23
C LEU A 250 1.90 -7.36 8.47
N SER A 251 0.67 -6.90 8.25
CA SER A 251 -0.26 -6.58 9.31
C SER A 251 -1.70 -6.55 8.83
N SER A 252 -2.62 -6.93 9.71
CA SER A 252 -4.02 -6.51 9.59
C SER A 252 -4.12 -5.01 9.80
N LEU A 253 -5.11 -4.35 9.18
CA LEU A 253 -5.28 -2.89 9.28
C LEU A 253 -5.34 -2.40 10.73
N HIS A 254 -6.05 -3.12 11.59
CA HIS A 254 -6.26 -2.72 12.98
C HIS A 254 -5.06 -2.96 13.91
N GLU A 255 -4.00 -3.56 13.38
CA GLU A 255 -2.72 -3.78 14.08
C GLU A 255 -1.58 -2.96 13.46
N ALA A 256 -1.86 -2.28 12.34
CA ALA A 256 -0.87 -1.48 11.65
C ALA A 256 -0.45 -0.28 12.50
N ASN A 257 0.84 0.05 12.43
CA ASN A 257 1.40 1.19 13.12
C ASN A 257 1.30 2.44 12.24
N TYR A 258 0.30 3.28 12.49
CA TYR A 258 0.07 4.54 11.78
C TYR A 258 0.94 5.72 12.28
N LYS A 259 2.07 5.44 12.94
CA LYS A 259 3.00 6.49 13.40
C LYS A 259 3.57 7.27 12.22
N LYS A 260 3.22 8.56 12.17
CA LYS A 260 3.62 9.44 11.09
C LYS A 260 5.01 10.06 11.26
N LEU A 261 5.58 10.55 10.17
CA LEU A 261 6.75 11.42 10.19
C LEU A 261 6.44 12.80 10.82
N GLU A 262 7.46 13.44 11.38
CA GLU A 262 7.31 14.81 11.89
C GLU A 262 7.16 15.80 10.73
N ASN A 263 6.37 16.85 10.94
CA ASN A 263 6.09 17.90 9.95
C ASN A 263 5.46 17.42 8.62
N THR A 264 4.80 16.26 8.65
CA THR A 264 3.98 15.76 7.54
C THR A 264 2.52 15.61 7.95
N ILE A 265 1.63 15.64 6.96
CA ILE A 265 0.26 15.14 7.09
C ILE A 265 0.24 13.66 6.72
N SER A 266 -0.47 12.85 7.50
CA SER A 266 -0.71 11.46 7.11
C SER A 266 -1.79 11.40 6.04
N VAL A 267 -1.55 10.67 4.95
CA VAL A 267 -2.60 10.29 4.01
C VAL A 267 -2.72 8.77 4.06
N ILE A 268 -3.92 8.25 4.31
CA ILE A 268 -4.16 6.83 4.52
C ILE A 268 -5.24 6.37 3.55
N TYR A 269 -4.87 5.46 2.65
CA TYR A 269 -5.75 4.93 1.62
C TYR A 269 -6.26 3.54 1.99
N PHE A 270 -7.58 3.36 1.94
CA PHE A 270 -8.28 2.11 2.22
C PHE A 270 -9.08 1.67 0.98
N SER A 271 -8.50 0.78 0.18
CA SER A 271 -9.21 0.07 -0.90
C SER A 271 -10.10 -1.02 -0.30
N ASN A 272 -11.40 -0.77 -0.15
CA ASN A 272 -12.43 -1.75 0.25
C ASN A 272 -12.28 -2.36 1.64
N ALA A 273 -11.12 -2.20 2.26
CA ALA A 273 -10.69 -2.93 3.43
C ALA A 273 -11.42 -2.50 4.70
N LEU A 274 -12.11 -1.34 4.69
CA LEU A 274 -12.96 -0.86 5.78
C LEU A 274 -14.43 -1.26 5.66
N GLU A 275 -14.82 -2.05 4.64
CA GLU A 275 -16.17 -2.62 4.61
C GLU A 275 -16.39 -3.58 5.79
N ALA A 276 -17.61 -3.62 6.32
CA ALA A 276 -17.98 -4.46 7.48
C ALA A 276 -17.74 -5.97 7.27
N LEU A 277 -17.55 -6.40 6.02
CA LEU A 277 -17.14 -7.75 5.67
C LEU A 277 -15.70 -8.07 6.11
N TYR A 278 -14.81 -7.08 6.07
CA TYR A 278 -13.37 -7.26 6.32
C TYR A 278 -12.91 -6.65 7.65
N THR A 279 -13.60 -5.61 8.11
CA THR A 279 -13.26 -4.90 9.33
C THR A 279 -14.51 -4.77 10.19
N SER A 280 -14.49 -5.36 11.39
CA SER A 280 -15.53 -5.17 12.41
C SER A 280 -15.50 -3.75 13.01
N LYS A 281 -16.54 -3.40 13.78
CA LYS A 281 -16.59 -2.11 14.47
C LYS A 281 -15.47 -1.96 15.49
N GLU A 282 -15.16 -3.03 16.21
CA GLU A 282 -14.09 -3.09 17.20
C GLU A 282 -12.72 -2.87 16.55
N GLU A 283 -12.46 -3.55 15.43
CA GLU A 283 -11.23 -3.38 14.65
C GLU A 283 -11.13 -1.97 14.06
N PHE A 284 -12.22 -1.43 13.51
CA PHE A 284 -12.24 -0.05 13.05
C PHE A 284 -11.90 0.94 14.17
N ASN A 285 -12.43 0.75 15.39
CA ASN A 285 -12.09 1.64 16.51
C ASN A 285 -10.60 1.56 16.86
N LYS A 286 -9.96 0.38 16.73
CA LYS A 286 -8.50 0.25 16.90
C LYS A 286 -7.74 1.03 15.82
N ILE A 287 -8.15 0.92 14.55
CA ILE A 287 -7.59 1.70 13.44
C ILE A 287 -7.71 3.20 13.75
N TYR A 288 -8.93 3.65 14.07
CA TYR A 288 -9.24 5.05 14.37
C TYR A 288 -8.38 5.58 15.53
N ASN A 289 -8.27 4.83 16.62
CA ASN A 289 -7.48 5.23 17.77
C ASN A 289 -5.99 5.24 17.45
N SER A 290 -5.47 4.25 16.73
CA SER A 290 -4.05 4.24 16.35
C SER A 290 -3.67 5.43 15.47
N ILE A 291 -4.57 5.88 14.58
CA ILE A 291 -4.36 7.11 13.79
C ILE A 291 -4.48 8.33 14.68
N SER A 292 -5.48 8.40 15.57
CA SER A 292 -5.62 9.50 16.53
C SER A 292 -4.42 9.65 17.45
N ASP A 293 -3.84 8.54 17.90
CA ASP A 293 -2.70 8.51 18.83
C ASP A 293 -1.37 8.86 18.14
N SER A 294 -1.31 8.78 16.81
CA SER A 294 -0.15 9.24 16.05
C SER A 294 -0.12 10.75 15.80
N LEU A 295 -1.22 11.45 16.08
CA LEU A 295 -1.37 12.89 15.89
C LEU A 295 -1.10 13.65 17.19
N LYS A 296 -0.25 14.69 17.10
CA LYS A 296 -0.14 15.74 18.13
C LYS A 296 -1.33 16.69 18.01
N ASN A 297 -1.59 17.49 19.05
CA ASN A 297 -2.69 18.45 19.05
C ASN A 297 -2.64 19.38 17.82
N SER A 298 -3.79 19.60 17.18
CA SER A 298 -3.98 20.34 15.92
C SER A 298 -3.34 19.72 14.68
N GLU A 299 -2.71 18.55 14.78
CA GLU A 299 -2.28 17.81 13.60
C GLU A 299 -3.45 17.08 12.95
N LYS A 300 -3.28 16.82 11.65
CA LYS A 300 -4.31 16.27 10.78
C LYS A 300 -3.85 14.97 10.11
N ALA A 301 -4.82 14.14 9.79
CA ALA A 301 -4.67 13.02 8.87
C ALA A 301 -5.81 13.03 7.85
N VAL A 302 -5.50 12.65 6.61
CA VAL A 302 -6.45 12.48 5.51
C VAL A 302 -6.69 10.99 5.33
N LEU A 303 -7.95 10.56 5.44
CA LEU A 303 -8.36 9.19 5.23
C LEU A 303 -9.14 9.13 3.92
N ILE A 304 -8.74 8.25 3.02
CA ILE A 304 -9.38 8.03 1.73
C ILE A 304 -9.94 6.62 1.74
N PHE A 305 -11.25 6.49 1.52
CA PHE A 305 -11.89 5.19 1.32
C PHE A 305 -12.41 5.10 -0.11
N HIS A 306 -12.00 4.04 -0.81
CA HIS A 306 -12.47 3.72 -2.16
C HIS A 306 -13.38 2.49 -2.13
N ALA A 307 -14.50 2.55 -2.86
CA ALA A 307 -15.47 1.46 -2.94
C ALA A 307 -15.20 0.52 -4.13
N GLY A 308 -15.32 -0.78 -3.90
CA GLY A 308 -14.59 -1.78 -4.69
C GLY A 308 -15.23 -2.04 -6.03
N GLY A 309 -14.42 -2.09 -7.08
CA GLY A 309 -14.94 -2.29 -8.43
C GLY A 309 -15.78 -1.11 -8.94
N ARG A 310 -15.72 0.05 -8.28
CA ARG A 310 -16.44 1.28 -8.62
C ARG A 310 -15.45 2.44 -8.76
N THR A 311 -15.94 3.61 -9.13
CA THR A 311 -15.21 4.89 -9.15
C THR A 311 -15.56 5.76 -7.94
N ALA A 312 -16.37 5.25 -7.01
CA ALA A 312 -16.92 6.02 -5.91
C ALA A 312 -15.97 5.96 -4.72
N PHE A 313 -15.64 7.13 -4.17
CA PHE A 313 -14.73 7.25 -3.03
C PHE A 313 -15.19 8.36 -2.08
N GLY A 314 -14.55 8.45 -0.91
CA GLY A 314 -14.73 9.56 0.03
C GLY A 314 -13.42 9.95 0.67
N ILE A 315 -13.28 11.25 0.96
CA ILE A 315 -12.13 11.84 1.63
C ILE A 315 -12.60 12.42 2.96
N TYR A 316 -11.90 12.05 4.03
CA TYR A 316 -12.19 12.44 5.40
C TYR A 316 -10.95 13.08 6.01
N GLU A 317 -11.15 14.09 6.86
CA GLU A 317 -10.10 14.75 7.64
C GLU A 317 -10.30 14.37 9.11
N MET A 318 -9.27 13.79 9.71
CA MET A 318 -9.15 13.61 11.16
C MET A 318 -8.25 14.71 11.71
N GLU A 319 -8.70 15.41 12.75
CA GLU A 319 -7.91 16.41 13.46
C GLU A 319 -7.84 16.07 14.95
N LYS A 320 -6.67 16.18 15.57
CA LYS A 320 -6.51 16.03 17.02
C LYS A 320 -6.86 17.33 17.73
N ILE A 321 -7.79 17.30 18.67
CA ILE A 321 -8.23 18.44 19.48
C ILE A 321 -8.17 18.02 20.96
N GLY A 322 -7.13 18.47 21.66
CA GLY A 322 -6.77 17.98 22.98
C GLY A 322 -6.49 16.47 22.95
N ASP A 323 -7.12 15.74 23.87
CA ASP A 323 -6.98 14.28 23.96
C ASP A 323 -7.90 13.51 22.99
N LYS A 324 -8.75 14.21 22.24
CA LYS A 324 -9.74 13.60 21.33
C LYS A 324 -9.39 13.88 19.88
N SER A 325 -9.94 13.09 18.97
CA SER A 325 -9.94 13.40 17.54
C SER A 325 -11.36 13.66 17.05
N GLU A 326 -11.47 14.62 16.15
CA GLU A 326 -12.68 14.87 15.37
C GLU A 326 -12.48 14.35 13.96
N LEU A 327 -13.51 13.70 13.41
CA LEU A 327 -13.54 13.27 12.01
C LEU A 327 -14.59 14.09 11.25
N LYS A 328 -14.21 14.63 10.10
CA LYS A 328 -15.08 15.37 9.17
C LYS A 328 -14.99 14.73 7.79
N THR A 329 -16.11 14.64 7.08
CA THR A 329 -16.11 14.26 5.67
C THR A 329 -15.89 15.52 4.84
N ILE A 330 -14.82 15.54 4.04
CA ILE A 330 -14.53 16.63 3.10
C ILE A 330 -15.46 16.50 1.89
N CYS A 331 -15.44 15.34 1.26
CA CYS A 331 -16.34 14.96 0.18
C CYS A 331 -16.63 13.46 0.25
N LYS A 332 -17.76 13.04 -0.31
CA LYS A 332 -18.10 11.64 -0.47
C LYS A 332 -19.09 11.43 -1.60
N ASP A 333 -18.79 10.45 -2.46
CA ASP A 333 -19.77 9.93 -3.41
C ASP A 333 -20.68 8.87 -2.77
N LYS A 334 -21.83 8.60 -3.41
CA LYS A 334 -22.73 7.55 -2.94
C LYS A 334 -22.11 6.18 -3.19
N TYR A 335 -21.95 5.39 -2.13
CA TYR A 335 -21.48 4.01 -2.24
C TYR A 335 -22.66 3.09 -2.55
N THR A 336 -22.81 2.70 -3.81
CA THR A 336 -24.01 1.99 -4.32
C THR A 336 -23.81 0.50 -4.53
N ALA A 337 -22.62 -0.03 -4.26
CA ALA A 337 -22.38 -1.47 -4.28
C ALA A 337 -21.26 -1.86 -3.31
N THR A 338 -21.54 -2.80 -2.41
CA THR A 338 -20.52 -3.45 -1.57
C THR A 338 -19.71 -4.45 -2.39
N ALA A 339 -18.59 -4.93 -1.85
CA ALA A 339 -17.83 -6.04 -2.43
C ALA A 339 -18.69 -7.30 -2.72
N GLN A 340 -19.81 -7.48 -2.01
CA GLN A 340 -20.77 -8.57 -2.19
C GLN A 340 -21.78 -8.38 -3.34
N GLY A 341 -21.70 -7.29 -4.11
CA GLY A 341 -22.52 -7.11 -5.31
C GLY A 341 -23.96 -6.65 -5.11
N ASN A 342 -24.39 -6.29 -3.89
CA ASN A 342 -25.70 -5.67 -3.67
C ASN A 342 -25.72 -4.26 -4.27
N THR A 343 -26.41 -4.08 -5.40
CA THR A 343 -26.40 -2.84 -6.21
C THR A 343 -27.53 -1.84 -5.89
N GLU A 344 -28.42 -2.16 -4.96
CA GLU A 344 -29.66 -1.39 -4.76
C GLU A 344 -29.67 -0.49 -3.51
N ILE A 345 -28.73 -0.67 -2.57
CA ILE A 345 -28.72 0.06 -1.30
C ILE A 345 -27.45 0.89 -1.18
N THR A 346 -27.60 2.20 -0.99
CA THR A 346 -26.47 3.05 -0.61
C THR A 346 -26.00 2.65 0.79
N TYR A 347 -24.73 2.29 0.94
CA TYR A 347 -24.19 1.86 2.24
C TYR A 347 -23.31 2.94 2.89
N LYS A 348 -23.08 2.75 4.20
CA LYS A 348 -22.21 3.58 5.03
C LYS A 348 -21.08 2.73 5.61
N THR A 349 -19.89 3.31 5.67
CA THR A 349 -18.74 2.73 6.37
C THR A 349 -18.68 3.27 7.80
N TYR A 350 -17.80 2.71 8.63
CA TYR A 350 -17.57 3.24 9.98
C TYR A 350 -17.03 4.67 10.00
N LEU A 351 -16.37 5.13 8.93
CA LEU A 351 -15.98 6.53 8.76
C LEU A 351 -17.22 7.45 8.71
N ASP A 352 -18.27 7.04 7.99
CA ASP A 352 -19.52 7.80 7.90
C ASP A 352 -20.23 7.91 9.24
N TYR A 353 -20.21 6.83 10.04
CA TYR A 353 -20.85 6.82 11.35
C TYR A 353 -20.09 7.65 12.38
N LYS A 354 -18.78 7.84 12.22
CA LYS A 354 -17.93 8.68 13.08
C LYS A 354 -17.88 10.14 12.64
N SER A 355 -18.05 10.40 11.35
CA SER A 355 -17.98 11.76 10.81
C SER A 355 -19.06 12.67 11.39
N SER A 356 -18.67 13.89 11.74
CA SER A 356 -19.60 14.95 12.16
C SER A 356 -20.33 15.60 10.98
N THR A 357 -19.86 15.41 9.75
CA THR A 357 -20.47 15.99 8.53
C THR A 357 -21.70 15.18 8.11
N LYS A 358 -22.91 15.75 8.24
CA LYS A 358 -24.16 15.06 7.88
C LYS A 358 -24.41 14.99 6.37
N ASN A 359 -24.08 16.05 5.64
CA ASN A 359 -24.38 16.20 4.21
C ASN A 359 -23.11 16.66 3.45
N PRO A 360 -22.12 15.77 3.23
CA PRO A 360 -20.92 16.12 2.49
C PRO A 360 -21.22 16.38 1.01
N ALA A 361 -20.40 17.22 0.37
CA ALA A 361 -20.42 17.38 -1.09
C ALA A 361 -19.96 16.10 -1.80
N SER A 362 -20.38 15.90 -3.05
CA SER A 362 -19.88 14.81 -3.89
C SER A 362 -18.40 15.03 -4.25
N CYS A 363 -17.59 13.98 -4.19
CA CYS A 363 -16.19 14.07 -4.60
C CYS A 363 -16.06 14.35 -6.10
N LEU A 364 -16.95 13.81 -6.94
CA LEU A 364 -17.00 14.15 -8.36
C LEU A 364 -17.22 15.66 -8.59
N LEU A 365 -18.05 16.31 -7.76
CA LEU A 365 -18.29 17.75 -7.87
C LEU A 365 -17.04 18.55 -7.46
N GLU A 366 -16.43 18.18 -6.34
CA GLU A 366 -15.18 18.82 -5.88
C GLU A 366 -14.04 18.62 -6.89
N TYR A 367 -13.92 17.44 -7.49
CA TYR A 367 -12.95 17.15 -8.54
C TYR A 367 -13.13 18.08 -9.75
N LYS A 368 -14.36 18.23 -10.25
CA LYS A 368 -14.65 19.16 -11.36
C LYS A 368 -14.33 20.60 -10.99
N LYS A 369 -14.60 21.00 -9.75
CA LYS A 369 -14.37 22.37 -9.26
C LYS A 369 -12.90 22.72 -9.11
N ARG A 370 -12.05 21.76 -8.73
CA ARG A 370 -10.65 22.01 -8.35
C ARG A 370 -9.65 21.62 -9.43
N ILE A 371 -9.89 20.49 -10.11
CA ILE A 371 -8.93 19.92 -11.04
C ILE A 371 -9.22 20.35 -12.47
N LYS A 372 -10.49 20.41 -12.89
CA LYS A 372 -10.83 20.83 -14.27
C LYS A 372 -10.83 22.34 -14.48
N SER A 373 -10.69 23.12 -13.40
CA SER A 373 -10.54 24.58 -13.46
C SER A 373 -9.07 25.02 -13.52
N LEU A 374 -8.14 24.09 -13.28
CA LEU A 374 -6.70 24.21 -13.49
C LEU A 374 -6.37 23.69 -14.89
#